data_AF-A0ABD0PSB4-F1
#
_entry.id   AF-A0ABD0PSB4-F1
#
_cell.length_a   1.000
_cell.length_b   1.000
_cell.length_c   1.000
_cell.angle_alpha   90.00
_cell.angle_beta   90.00
_cell.angle_gamma   90.00
#
_symmetry.space_group_name_H-M   'P 1'
#
loop_
_entity.id
_entity.type
_entity.pdbx_description
1 polymer ?
#
loop_
_entity_poly.entity_id
_entity_poly.type
_entity_poly.pdbx_seq_one_letter_code
_entity_poly.pdbx_strand_id
1 'polypeptide(L)' 'MSMTVKAYLIGKDDCNKEIRRFAVDQDVSTSFEYLKRKVLDVFVGLRTAPFQMSYK' A
#
# COMPACT_ATOMS: atom_id res chain seq x y z
N MET A 1 16.61 -9.82 4.51
CA MET A 1 16.00 -9.02 5.59
C MET A 1 14.60 -8.58 5.15
N SER A 2 13.69 -8.19 6.04
CA SER A 2 12.34 -7.75 5.67
C SER A 2 12.16 -6.24 5.89
N MET A 3 11.61 -5.52 4.92
CA MET A 3 11.23 -4.11 5.04
C MET A 3 9.78 -4.02 5.53
N THR A 4 9.51 -3.17 6.54
CA THR A 4 8.12 -2.90 6.94
C THR A 4 7.61 -1.66 6.23
N VAL A 5 6.59 -1.82 5.39
CA VAL A 5 5.93 -0.70 4.69
C VAL A 5 4.73 -0.24 5.52
N LYS A 6 4.63 1.07 5.74
CA LYS A 6 3.46 1.71 6.36
C LYS A 6 2.70 2.47 5.27
N ALA A 7 1.52 1.97 4.93
CA ALA A 7 0.66 2.53 3.91
C ALA A 7 -0.50 3.30 4.55
N TYR A 8 -0.78 4.48 3.98
CA TYR A 8 -1.87 5.35 4.40
C TYR A 8 -2.87 5.44 3.25
N LEU A 9 -4.12 5.09 3.53
CA LEU A 9 -5.23 5.30 2.61
C LEU A 9 -5.80 6.68 2.88
N ILE A 10 -5.68 7.58 1.91
CA ILE A 10 -6.17 8.94 2.00
C ILE A 10 -7.61 8.98 1.44
N GLY A 11 -8.55 9.49 2.25
CA GLY A 11 -9.94 9.67 1.86
C GLY A 11 -10.19 10.99 1.11
N LYS A 12 -11.46 11.33 0.92
CA LYS A 12 -11.91 12.52 0.18
C LYS A 12 -11.54 13.86 0.83
N ASP A 13 -11.22 13.86 2.13
CA ASP A 13 -10.95 15.06 2.94
C ASP A 13 -9.50 15.11 3.47
N ASP A 14 -8.55 14.46 2.79
CA ASP A 14 -7.15 14.31 3.24
C ASP A 14 -6.96 13.64 4.62
N CYS A 15 -8.08 13.23 5.24
CA CYS A 15 -8.08 12.45 6.46
C CYS A 15 -7.61 11.03 6.13
N ASN A 16 -6.64 10.54 6.91
CA ASN A 16 -6.19 9.15 6.87
C ASN A 16 -7.38 8.25 7.18
N LYS A 17 -7.98 7.66 6.15
CA LYS A 17 -9.15 6.82 6.26
C LYS A 17 -8.79 5.46 6.87
N GLU A 18 -7.60 4.96 6.52
CA GLU A 18 -7.11 3.67 7.01
C GLU A 18 -5.58 3.64 6.98
N ILE A 19 -4.96 3.02 7.98
CA ILE A 19 -3.51 2.85 8.05
C ILE A 19 -3.24 1.37 8.20
N ARG A 20 -2.42 0.81 7.30
CA ARG A 20 -1.99 -0.59 7.39
C ARG A 20 -0.48 -0.70 7.27
N ARG A 21 0.09 -1.60 8.06
CA ARG A 21 1.52 -1.93 8.06
C ARG A 21 1.65 -3.38 7.61
N PHE A 22 2.55 -3.63 6.69
CA PHE A 22 2.83 -4.99 6.21
C PHE A 22 4.32 -5.16 5.95
N ALA A 23 4.81 -6.38 6.17
CA ALA A 23 6.18 -6.75 5.84
C ALA A 23 6.30 -7.05 4.34
N VAL A 24 7.39 -6.60 3.73
CA VAL A 24 7.79 -6.86 2.35
C VAL A 24 9.19 -7.44 2.40
N ASP A 25 9.38 -8.61 1.79
CA ASP A 25 10.71 -9.21 1.72
C ASP A 25 11.61 -8.36 0.81
N GLN A 26 12.87 -8.20 1.20
CA GLN A 26 13.81 -7.34 0.47
C GLN A 26 14.08 -7.83 -0.96
N ASP A 27 13.94 -9.12 -1.21
CA ASP A 27 14.09 -9.72 -2.54
C ASP A 27 12.99 -9.26 -3.52
N VAL A 28 11.84 -8.82 -3.00
CA VAL A 28 10.69 -8.34 -3.78
C VAL A 28 10.40 -6.86 -3.57
N SER A 29 11.19 -6.16 -2.74
CA SER A 29 10.95 -4.75 -2.40
C SER A 29 11.22 -3.78 -3.56
N THR A 30 11.99 -4.20 -4.56
CA THR A 30 12.25 -3.42 -5.78
C THR A 30 11.14 -3.53 -6.82
N SER A 31 10.19 -4.45 -6.63
CA SER A 31 9.10 -4.68 -7.59
C SER A 31 7.87 -3.84 -7.24
N PHE A 32 7.61 -2.82 -8.06
CA PHE A 32 6.40 -2.00 -7.96
C PHE A 32 5.12 -2.84 -8.12
N GLU A 33 5.10 -3.78 -9.06
CA GLU A 33 3.95 -4.66 -9.29
C GLU A 33 3.63 -5.52 -8.08
N TYR A 34 4.65 -6.06 -7.40
CA TYR A 34 4.46 -6.81 -6.17
C TYR A 34 3.89 -5.93 -5.05
N LEU A 35 4.46 -4.74 -4.85
CA LEU A 35 3.99 -3.79 -3.85
C LEU A 35 2.54 -3.37 -4.11
N LYS A 36 2.20 -3.09 -5.38
CA LYS A 36 0.85 -2.72 -5.81
C LYS A 36 -0.16 -3.83 -5.53
N ARG A 37 0.17 -5.08 -5.86
CA ARG A 37 -0.68 -6.24 -5.55
C ARG A 37 -0.86 -6.43 -4.05
N LYS A 38 0.22 -6.26 -3.27
CA LYS A 38 0.17 -6.39 -1.81
C LYS A 38 -0.70 -5.31 -1.18
N VAL A 39 -0.63 -4.07 -1.68
CA VAL A 39 -1.54 -3.00 -1.25
C VAL A 39 -2.98 -3.28 -1.63
N LEU A 40 -3.28 -3.83 -2.81
CA LEU A 40 -4.63 -4.27 -3.18
C LEU A 40 -5.16 -5.42 -2.32
N ASP A 41 -4.27 -6.29 -1.84
CA ASP A 41 -4.63 -7.37 -0.93
C ASP A 41 -4.96 -6.84 0.46
N VAL A 42 -4.11 -5.94 0.94
CA VAL A 42 -4.21 -5.28 2.24
C VAL A 42 -5.38 -4.28 2.29
N PHE A 43 -5.67 -3.55 1.22
CA PHE A 43 -6.77 -2.60 1.13
C PHE A 43 -7.84 -3.09 0.15
N VAL A 44 -8.69 -3.99 0.63
CA VAL A 44 -9.76 -4.64 -0.17
C VAL A 44 -10.69 -3.61 -0.83
N GLY A 45 -10.92 -2.46 -0.18
CA GLY A 45 -11.76 -1.38 -0.72
C GLY A 45 -11.19 -0.66 -1.95
N LEU A 46 -9.89 -0.82 -2.24
CA LEU A 46 -9.25 -0.26 -3.44
C LEU A 46 -9.36 -1.16 -4.68
N ARG A 47 -9.77 -2.42 -4.54
CA ARG A 47 -9.81 -3.39 -5.66
C ARG A 47 -10.75 -2.96 -6.80
N THR A 48 -11.79 -2.22 -6.47
CA THR A 48 -12.84 -1.78 -7.40
C THR A 48 -12.65 -0.36 -7.91
N ALA A 49 -11.61 0.36 -7.48
CA ALA A 49 -11.38 1.75 -7.84
C ALA A 49 -9.94 1.97 -8.34
N PRO A 50 -9.74 2.86 -9.32
CA PRO A 50 -8.40 3.31 -9.64
C PRO A 50 -7.81 4.02 -8.42
N PHE A 51 -6.57 3.72 -8.08
CA PHE A 51 -5.84 4.33 -6.98
C PHE A 51 -4.44 4.74 -7.42
N GLN A 52 -3.90 5.74 -6.76
CA GLN A 52 -2.53 6.21 -6.96
C GLN A 52 -1.73 6.00 -5.68
N MET A 53 -0.50 5.54 -5.84
CA MET A 53 0.45 5.41 -4.74
C MET A 53 1.39 6.60 -4.77
N SER A 54 1.56 7.25 -3.62
CA SER A 54 2.49 8.34 -3.42
C SER A 54 3.41 8.02 -2.24
N TYR A 55 4.65 8.49 -2.32
CA TYR A 55 5.61 8.48 -1.23
C TYR A 55 6.09 9.92 -0.98
N LYS A 56 6.55 10.19 0.24
CA LYS A 56 7.24 11.44 0.58
C LYS A 56 8.74 11.23 0.52
#